data_AF-A0A7S1VUV2-F1
#
_entry.id   AF-A0A7S1VUV2-F1
#
_cell.length_a   1.000
_cell.length_b   1.000
_cell.length_c   1.000
_cell.angle_alpha   90.00
_cell.angle_beta   90.00
_cell.angle_gamma   90.00
#
_symmetry.space_group_name_H-M   'P 1'
#
loop_
_entity.id
_entity.type
_entity.pdbx_description
1 polymer ?
#
loop_
_entity_poly.entity_id
_entity_poly.type
_entity_poly.pdbx_seq_one_letter_code
_entity_poly.pdbx_strand_id
1 'polypeptide(L)'
;AALETAYRGFVVDSPNDLFSSERNHASVENALENMQRAGFFRTDVTQPKGFGTKCAKTYVTRCLLGDEGTTYKYLGLRMFAHPWDGAAPNANDNSVESAIKVMHDLNTRLTERTDSHLEALNRHRSERGVPLSKGRAGFDIALINRMVHTSELKDEPSMAEGKCSVSWHADSSLEHFSTIAVYQVLRNDEA
;
A
#
# COMPACT_ATOMS: atom_id res chain seq x y z
N ALA A 1 -2.76 -18.94 -17.58
CA ALA A 1 -1.44 -19.58 -17.80
C ALA A 1 -0.36 -19.06 -16.84
N ALA A 2 0.16 -17.83 -16.97
CA ALA A 2 1.25 -17.35 -16.09
C ALA A 2 0.80 -17.10 -14.63
N LEU A 3 -0.36 -16.47 -14.43
CA LEU A 3 -0.93 -16.24 -13.10
C LEU A 3 -1.20 -17.54 -12.33
N GLU A 4 -1.61 -18.58 -13.04
CA GLU A 4 -1.91 -19.90 -12.46
C GLU A 4 -0.64 -20.74 -12.20
N THR A 5 0.54 -20.29 -12.63
CA THR A 5 1.79 -21.06 -12.54
C THR A 5 2.88 -20.30 -11.82
N ALA A 6 3.48 -19.30 -12.47
CA ALA A 6 4.60 -18.53 -11.97
C ALA A 6 4.19 -17.47 -10.93
N TYR A 7 2.95 -16.97 -10.99
CA TYR A 7 2.47 -15.90 -10.10
C TYR A 7 1.30 -16.34 -9.20
N ARG A 8 1.30 -17.60 -8.74
CA ARG A 8 0.21 -18.15 -7.89
C ARG A 8 0.01 -17.42 -6.55
N GLY A 9 1.01 -16.66 -6.10
CA GLY A 9 0.90 -15.82 -4.91
C GLY A 9 0.32 -14.43 -5.18
N PHE A 10 0.06 -14.09 -6.44
CA PHE A 10 -0.56 -12.83 -6.84
C PHE A 10 -2.06 -13.06 -7.02
N VAL A 11 -2.86 -12.32 -6.27
CA VAL A 11 -4.32 -12.41 -6.28
C VAL A 11 -4.88 -11.02 -6.58
N VAL A 12 -5.93 -10.98 -7.41
CA VAL A 12 -6.68 -9.77 -7.72
C VAL A 12 -8.11 -9.98 -7.27
N ASP A 13 -8.54 -9.15 -6.34
CA ASP A 13 -9.93 -9.04 -5.91
C ASP A 13 -10.62 -7.93 -6.71
N SER A 14 -11.87 -8.16 -7.08
CA SER A 14 -12.75 -7.08 -7.54
C SER A 14 -13.16 -6.20 -6.36
N PRO A 15 -13.60 -4.96 -6.57
CA PRO A 15 -14.08 -4.10 -5.48
C PRO A 15 -15.12 -4.78 -4.57
N ASN A 16 -16.05 -5.51 -5.20
CA ASN A 16 -17.14 -6.23 -4.53
C ASN A 16 -16.68 -7.37 -3.60
N ASP A 17 -15.45 -7.88 -3.77
CA ASP A 17 -14.91 -8.93 -2.91
C ASP A 17 -14.45 -8.37 -1.55
N LEU A 18 -14.12 -7.08 -1.48
CA LEU A 18 -13.70 -6.42 -0.24
C LEU A 18 -14.87 -5.76 0.48
N PHE A 19 -15.67 -4.98 -0.24
CA PHE A 19 -16.87 -4.35 0.29
C PHE A 19 -18.08 -4.67 -0.59
N SER A 20 -19.19 -5.06 0.03
CA SER A 20 -20.45 -5.26 -0.67
C SER A 20 -21.20 -3.95 -0.98
N SER A 21 -20.72 -2.82 -0.47
CA SER A 21 -21.39 -1.53 -0.56
C SER A 21 -20.42 -0.46 -1.06
N GLU A 22 -20.83 0.21 -2.14
CA GLU A 22 -20.13 1.37 -2.72
C GLU A 22 -19.87 2.49 -1.70
N ARG A 23 -20.71 2.61 -0.66
CA ARG A 23 -20.52 3.60 0.40
C ARG A 23 -19.21 3.39 1.16
N ASN A 24 -18.76 2.14 1.32
CA ASN A 24 -17.50 1.84 1.99
C ASN A 24 -16.31 2.26 1.13
N HIS A 25 -16.36 1.99 -0.19
CA HIS A 25 -15.37 2.50 -1.14
C HIS A 25 -15.30 4.04 -1.12
N ALA A 26 -16.46 4.71 -1.18
CA ALA A 26 -16.55 6.17 -1.07
C ALA A 26 -15.99 6.70 0.26
N SER A 27 -16.15 5.98 1.38
CA SER A 27 -15.56 6.37 2.66
C SER A 27 -14.04 6.36 2.62
N VAL A 28 -13.43 5.33 2.00
CA VAL A 28 -11.98 5.25 1.82
C VAL A 28 -11.47 6.38 0.93
N GLU A 29 -12.15 6.67 -0.18
CA GLU A 29 -11.78 7.77 -1.07
C GLU A 29 -11.83 9.13 -0.36
N ASN A 30 -12.90 9.40 0.39
CA ASN A 30 -13.03 10.63 1.18
C ASN A 30 -11.96 10.73 2.27
N ALA A 31 -11.58 9.62 2.91
CA ALA A 31 -10.51 9.60 3.89
C ALA A 31 -9.16 9.99 3.26
N LEU A 32 -8.82 9.41 2.09
CA LEU A 32 -7.62 9.75 1.34
C LEU A 32 -7.59 11.24 0.95
N GLU A 33 -8.72 11.81 0.55
CA GLU A 33 -8.84 13.25 0.28
C GLU A 33 -8.62 14.12 1.51
N ASN A 34 -9.25 13.78 2.64
CA ASN A 34 -9.11 14.54 3.87
C ASN A 34 -7.66 14.53 4.35
N MET A 35 -7.01 13.37 4.31
CA MET A 35 -5.57 13.25 4.58
C MET A 35 -4.72 14.09 3.63
N GLN A 36 -5.08 14.16 2.34
CA GLN A 36 -4.42 15.03 1.37
C GLN A 36 -4.58 16.51 1.75
N ARG A 37 -5.81 16.96 2.03
CA ARG A 37 -6.09 18.36 2.41
C ARG A 37 -5.39 18.75 3.70
N ALA A 38 -5.25 17.80 4.63
CA ALA A 38 -4.53 17.98 5.88
C ALA A 38 -2.99 17.89 5.74
N GLY A 39 -2.45 17.63 4.55
CA GLY A 39 -1.01 17.71 4.27
C GLY A 39 -0.19 16.48 4.70
N PHE A 40 -0.82 15.30 4.80
CA PHE A 40 -0.14 14.05 5.18
C PHE A 40 0.86 13.57 4.11
N PHE A 41 0.57 13.81 2.83
CA PHE A 41 1.37 13.29 1.73
C PHE A 41 2.56 14.19 1.41
N ARG A 42 3.77 13.64 1.46
CA ARG A 42 5.01 14.39 1.17
C ARG A 42 5.85 13.70 0.10
N THR A 43 6.64 14.47 -0.62
CA THR A 43 7.67 13.93 -1.51
C THR A 43 8.83 13.42 -0.68
N ASP A 44 9.21 12.16 -0.91
CA ASP A 44 10.35 11.57 -0.25
C ASP A 44 11.65 11.91 -0.96
N VAL A 45 12.72 12.11 -0.19
CA VAL A 45 14.09 12.25 -0.69
C VAL A 45 14.87 11.01 -0.27
N THR A 46 15.25 10.19 -1.25
CA THR A 46 15.79 8.84 -1.06
C THR A 46 17.20 8.71 -1.65
N GLN A 47 17.93 7.66 -1.26
CA GLN A 47 19.24 7.29 -1.81
C GLN A 47 19.18 5.88 -2.43
N PRO A 48 18.61 5.74 -3.63
CA PRO A 48 18.36 4.42 -4.23
C PRO A 48 19.63 3.65 -4.59
N LYS A 49 20.78 4.34 -4.74
CA LYS A 49 22.08 3.72 -5.01
C LYS A 49 22.91 3.47 -3.74
N GLY A 50 22.31 3.62 -2.56
CA GLY A 50 22.95 3.38 -1.27
C GLY A 50 23.55 4.62 -0.62
N PHE A 51 24.08 4.45 0.58
CA PHE A 51 24.59 5.53 1.41
C PHE A 51 25.74 6.29 0.73
N GLY A 52 25.73 7.62 0.84
CA GLY A 52 26.73 8.50 0.21
C GLY A 52 26.49 8.79 -1.28
N THR A 53 25.44 8.24 -1.89
CA THR A 53 25.09 8.53 -3.28
C THR A 53 24.13 9.72 -3.41
N LYS A 54 23.99 10.27 -4.62
CA LYS A 54 23.10 11.40 -4.90
C LYS A 54 21.65 11.05 -4.52
N CYS A 55 21.02 11.93 -3.74
CA CYS A 55 19.61 11.78 -3.39
C CYS A 55 18.70 11.98 -4.61
N ALA A 56 17.56 11.33 -4.60
CA ALA A 56 16.52 11.43 -5.62
C ALA A 56 15.15 11.67 -4.96
N LYS A 57 14.35 12.54 -5.58
CA LYS A 57 12.95 12.73 -5.20
C LYS A 57 12.09 11.63 -5.82
N THR A 58 11.05 11.23 -5.10
CA THR A 58 10.06 10.26 -5.62
C THR A 58 9.02 10.97 -6.48
N TYR A 59 8.53 10.30 -7.53
CA TYR A 59 7.43 10.83 -8.37
C TYR A 59 6.08 10.79 -7.65
N VAL A 60 5.94 9.86 -6.71
CA VAL A 60 4.76 9.77 -5.83
C VAL A 60 5.02 10.51 -4.52
N THR A 61 3.97 11.06 -3.94
CA THR A 61 3.97 11.53 -2.56
C THR A 61 3.44 10.42 -1.66
N ARG A 62 3.92 10.35 -0.42
CA ARG A 62 3.59 9.26 0.50
C ARG A 62 3.25 9.76 1.89
N CYS A 63 2.50 8.91 2.59
CA CYS A 63 2.28 8.97 4.03
C CYS A 63 2.40 7.55 4.58
N LEU A 64 2.96 7.41 5.79
CA LEU A 64 3.01 6.15 6.51
C LEU A 64 1.99 6.21 7.65
N LEU A 65 1.07 5.25 7.71
CA LEU A 65 0.26 4.96 8.89
C LEU A 65 0.74 3.66 9.53
N GLY A 66 0.51 3.50 10.83
CA GLY A 66 0.98 2.32 11.56
C GLY A 66 0.75 2.44 13.06
N ASP A 67 1.19 1.43 13.82
CA ASP A 67 1.18 1.50 15.28
C ASP A 67 2.08 2.65 15.80
N GLU A 68 1.79 3.15 17.00
CA GLU A 68 2.60 4.20 17.61
C GLU A 68 4.07 3.77 17.77
N GLY A 69 4.99 4.64 17.32
CA GLY A 69 6.43 4.37 17.34
C GLY A 69 6.94 3.53 16.16
N THR A 70 6.05 3.03 15.30
CA THR A 70 6.43 2.23 14.14
C THR A 70 7.12 3.07 13.07
N THR A 71 8.11 2.45 12.42
CA THR A 71 8.88 3.09 11.35
C THR A 71 9.11 2.10 10.22
N TYR A 72 9.14 2.62 8.99
CA TYR A 72 9.42 1.84 7.79
C TYR A 72 10.64 2.41 7.07
N LYS A 73 11.60 1.55 6.71
CA LYS A 73 12.83 1.96 6.03
C LYS A 73 12.83 1.47 4.60
N TYR A 74 13.03 2.39 3.65
CA TYR A 74 13.22 2.05 2.25
C TYR A 74 14.16 3.04 1.57
N LEU A 75 14.98 2.55 0.64
CA LEU A 75 15.91 3.37 -0.17
C LEU A 75 16.74 4.40 0.64
N GLY A 76 17.20 4.02 1.83
CA GLY A 76 18.00 4.89 2.71
C GLY A 76 17.20 5.90 3.55
N LEU A 77 15.89 6.01 3.37
CA LEU A 77 14.98 6.84 4.17
C LEU A 77 14.30 6.00 5.25
N ARG A 78 14.20 6.52 6.49
CA ARG A 78 13.33 5.96 7.55
C ARG A 78 12.13 6.90 7.73
N MET A 79 10.95 6.38 7.42
CA MET A 79 9.66 7.04 7.65
C MET A 79 9.13 6.70 9.03
N PHE A 80 8.45 7.65 9.66
CA PHE A 80 7.76 7.48 10.94
C PHE A 80 6.26 7.44 10.69
N ALA A 81 5.58 6.47 11.28
CA ALA A 81 4.16 6.29 11.09
C ALA A 81 3.38 7.39 11.82
N HIS A 82 2.31 7.87 11.19
CA HIS A 82 1.21 8.47 11.94
C HIS A 82 0.44 7.33 12.61
N PRO A 83 0.24 7.38 13.94
CA PRO A 83 -0.45 6.34 14.68
C PRO A 83 -1.90 6.16 14.21
N TRP A 84 -2.39 4.91 14.19
CA TRP A 84 -3.80 4.60 13.93
C TRP A 84 -4.75 5.31 14.91
N ASP A 85 -4.38 5.34 16.19
CA ASP A 85 -5.20 5.85 17.29
C ASP A 85 -4.79 7.25 17.78
N GLY A 86 -3.85 7.91 17.10
CA GLY A 86 -3.34 9.19 17.59
C GLY A 86 -4.12 10.40 17.11
N ALA A 87 -4.24 11.39 17.99
CA ALA A 87 -4.78 12.70 17.66
C ALA A 87 -4.01 13.31 16.48
N ALA A 88 -4.75 13.87 15.51
CA ALA A 88 -4.15 14.63 14.42
C ALA A 88 -3.22 15.72 14.99
N PRO A 89 -2.13 16.10 14.28
CA PRO A 89 -1.22 17.17 14.72
C PRO A 89 -1.94 18.49 15.06
N ASN A 90 -3.15 18.68 14.53
CA ASN A 90 -4.10 19.72 14.89
C ASN A 90 -5.39 19.06 15.43
N ALA A 91 -5.46 18.83 16.75
CA ALA A 91 -6.57 18.17 17.46
C ALA A 91 -7.95 18.86 17.36
N ASN A 92 -8.09 19.91 16.54
CA ASN A 92 -9.36 20.59 16.28
C ASN A 92 -10.05 20.11 14.99
N ASP A 93 -9.42 19.22 14.21
CA ASP A 93 -10.00 18.71 12.96
C ASP A 93 -10.44 17.24 13.08
N ASN A 94 -11.67 17.05 13.57
CA ASN A 94 -12.32 15.74 13.69
C ASN A 94 -12.39 14.97 12.35
N SER A 95 -12.21 15.64 11.20
CA SER A 95 -12.25 15.00 9.89
C SER A 95 -11.01 14.14 9.62
N VAL A 96 -9.86 14.50 10.20
CA VAL A 96 -8.59 13.78 10.01
C VAL A 96 -8.55 12.51 10.87
N GLU A 97 -8.95 12.59 12.13
CA GLU A 97 -9.06 11.42 13.01
C GLU A 97 -10.02 10.39 12.42
N SER A 98 -11.17 10.85 11.92
CA SER A 98 -12.12 10.01 11.20
C SER A 98 -11.50 9.37 9.95
N ALA A 99 -10.67 10.10 9.20
CA ALA A 99 -9.98 9.56 8.02
C ALA A 99 -8.96 8.47 8.39
N ILE A 100 -8.13 8.68 9.41
CA ILE A 100 -7.17 7.68 9.88
C ILE A 100 -7.90 6.41 10.36
N LYS A 101 -9.02 6.57 11.08
CA LYS A 101 -9.86 5.46 11.51
C LYS A 101 -10.39 4.65 10.33
N VAL A 102 -10.88 5.31 9.28
CA VAL A 102 -11.32 4.63 8.05
C VAL A 102 -10.17 3.84 7.40
N MET A 103 -8.95 4.41 7.40
CA MET A 103 -7.77 3.70 6.88
C MET A 103 -7.38 2.50 7.74
N HIS A 104 -7.53 2.59 9.07
CA HIS A 104 -7.32 1.48 9.98
C HIS A 104 -8.37 0.36 9.81
N ASP A 105 -9.64 0.73 9.63
CA ASP A 105 -10.71 -0.23 9.32
C ASP A 105 -10.45 -0.94 7.98
N LEU A 106 -9.96 -0.21 6.97
CA LEU A 106 -9.52 -0.78 5.70
C LEU A 106 -8.36 -1.77 5.88
N ASN A 107 -7.35 -1.40 6.68
CA ASN A 107 -6.21 -2.27 7.00
C ASN A 107 -6.65 -3.59 7.65
N THR A 108 -7.59 -3.50 8.60
CA THR A 108 -8.21 -4.67 9.24
C THR A 108 -8.90 -5.56 8.21
N ARG A 109 -9.69 -4.97 7.31
CA ARG A 109 -10.41 -5.73 6.27
C ARG A 109 -9.48 -6.40 5.27
N LEU A 110 -8.43 -5.71 4.84
CA LEU A 110 -7.42 -6.28 3.95
C LEU A 110 -6.66 -7.43 4.64
N THR A 111 -6.42 -7.33 5.95
CA THR A 111 -5.83 -8.42 6.74
C THR A 111 -6.72 -9.67 6.71
N GLU A 112 -7.99 -9.53 7.08
CA GLU A 112 -8.98 -10.63 7.06
C GLU A 112 -9.13 -11.26 5.66
N ARG A 113 -9.15 -10.43 4.62
CA ARG A 113 -9.25 -10.88 3.23
C ARG A 113 -8.00 -11.65 2.81
N THR A 114 -6.83 -11.20 3.23
CA THR A 114 -5.56 -11.86 2.94
C THR A 114 -5.45 -13.21 3.65
N ASP A 115 -5.91 -13.31 4.90
CA ASP A 115 -5.99 -14.59 5.61
C ASP A 115 -6.86 -15.60 4.84
N SER A 116 -8.02 -15.16 4.35
CA SER A 116 -8.90 -16.01 3.52
C SER A 116 -8.19 -16.52 2.25
N HIS A 117 -7.40 -15.68 1.60
CA HIS A 117 -6.61 -16.07 0.43
C HIS A 117 -5.48 -17.05 0.76
N LEU A 118 -4.80 -16.86 1.89
CA LEU A 118 -3.76 -17.77 2.36
C LEU A 118 -4.34 -19.15 2.68
N GLU A 119 -5.52 -19.21 3.30
CA GLU A 119 -6.24 -20.46 3.53
C GLU A 119 -6.61 -21.18 2.23
N ALA A 120 -7.14 -20.44 1.25
CA ALA A 120 -7.48 -21.00 -0.07
C ALA A 120 -6.24 -21.54 -0.80
N LEU A 121 -5.14 -20.78 -0.78
CA LEU A 121 -3.85 -21.20 -1.34
C LEU A 121 -3.33 -22.47 -0.65
N ASN A 122 -3.40 -22.52 0.68
CA ASN A 122 -2.96 -23.67 1.47
C ASN A 122 -3.79 -24.92 1.17
N ARG A 123 -5.10 -24.78 0.98
CA ARG A 123 -6.00 -25.88 0.60
C ARG A 123 -5.57 -26.49 -0.74
N HIS A 124 -5.42 -25.66 -1.77
CA HIS A 124 -4.97 -26.09 -3.10
C HIS A 124 -3.56 -26.71 -3.08
N ARG A 125 -2.67 -26.21 -2.21
CA ARG A 125 -1.32 -26.79 -2.03
C ARG A 125 -1.37 -28.16 -1.36
N SER A 126 -2.21 -28.32 -0.35
CA SER A 126 -2.45 -29.60 0.34
C SER A 126 -2.98 -30.66 -0.62
N GLU A 127 -3.97 -30.33 -1.44
CA GLU A 127 -4.55 -31.22 -2.46
C GLU A 127 -3.53 -31.74 -3.48
N ARG A 128 -2.45 -30.97 -3.70
CA ARG A 128 -1.35 -31.33 -4.61
C ARG A 128 -0.16 -31.99 -3.91
N GLY A 129 -0.24 -32.23 -2.61
CA GLY A 129 0.85 -32.81 -1.82
C GLY A 129 2.10 -31.93 -1.75
N VAL A 130 1.97 -30.60 -1.90
CA VAL A 130 3.10 -29.66 -1.77
C VAL A 130 3.06 -28.94 -0.43
N PRO A 131 4.22 -28.50 0.12
CA PRO A 131 4.26 -27.84 1.43
C PRO A 131 3.35 -26.60 1.48
N LEU A 132 2.71 -26.34 2.62
CA LEU A 132 1.88 -25.16 2.83
C LEU A 132 2.68 -23.86 2.63
N SER A 133 1.98 -22.77 2.35
CA SER A 133 2.59 -21.45 2.29
C SER A 133 3.06 -21.02 3.68
N LYS A 134 4.14 -20.23 3.71
CA LYS A 134 4.62 -19.54 4.92
C LYS A 134 4.02 -18.13 5.06
N GLY A 135 3.01 -17.83 4.24
CA GLY A 135 2.41 -16.50 4.16
C GLY A 135 1.79 -16.10 5.49
N ARG A 136 1.89 -14.81 5.83
CA ARG A 136 1.25 -14.23 7.01
C ARG A 136 0.54 -12.95 6.63
N ALA A 137 -0.75 -12.86 6.99
CA ALA A 137 -1.41 -11.58 7.17
C ALA A 137 -1.04 -10.97 8.54
N GLY A 138 -1.42 -9.72 8.78
CA GLY A 138 -1.11 -8.99 10.01
C GLY A 138 -0.41 -7.68 9.69
N PHE A 139 -1.09 -6.79 8.96
CA PHE A 139 -0.50 -5.54 8.50
C PHE A 139 -0.43 -4.54 9.66
N ASP A 140 0.79 -4.20 10.07
CA ASP A 140 1.09 -3.24 11.14
C ASP A 140 1.33 -1.81 10.62
N ILE A 141 1.52 -1.68 9.30
CA ILE A 141 1.71 -0.40 8.60
C ILE A 141 0.91 -0.33 7.31
N ALA A 142 0.59 0.90 6.89
CA ALA A 142 0.16 1.21 5.53
C ALA A 142 1.01 2.35 4.95
N LEU A 143 1.76 2.04 3.88
CA LEU A 143 2.44 3.04 3.06
C LEU A 143 1.50 3.51 1.95
N ILE A 144 0.85 4.65 2.17
CA ILE A 144 -0.13 5.19 1.23
C ILE A 144 0.58 6.02 0.17
N ASN A 145 0.39 5.65 -1.10
CA ASN A 145 0.97 6.33 -2.25
C ASN A 145 -0.08 7.21 -2.91
N ARG A 146 0.28 8.45 -3.22
CA ARG A 146 -0.50 9.35 -4.07
C ARG A 146 0.34 9.78 -5.25
N MET A 147 -0.27 9.76 -6.42
CA MET A 147 0.36 10.22 -7.66
C MET A 147 -0.58 11.16 -8.38
N VAL A 148 -0.02 12.25 -8.91
CA VAL A 148 -0.65 13.07 -9.95
C VAL A 148 0.09 12.80 -11.24
N HIS A 149 -0.64 12.72 -12.35
CA HIS A 149 -0.03 12.49 -13.66
C HIS A 149 1.06 13.53 -13.94
N THR A 150 2.17 13.09 -14.52
CA THR A 150 3.29 13.93 -14.92
C THR A 150 3.96 13.33 -16.16
N SER A 151 4.49 14.18 -17.03
CA SER A 151 5.25 13.76 -18.21
C SER A 151 6.68 13.32 -17.90
N GLU A 152 7.17 13.57 -16.67
CA GLU A 152 8.55 13.30 -16.24
C GLU A 152 8.83 11.83 -15.88
N LEU A 153 7.87 10.94 -16.10
CA LEU A 153 7.99 9.54 -15.74
C LEU A 153 8.99 8.81 -16.63
N LYS A 154 9.66 7.83 -16.00
CA LYS A 154 10.61 6.95 -16.68
C LYS A 154 9.87 5.95 -17.55
N ASP A 155 10.50 5.56 -18.65
CA ASP A 155 10.01 4.47 -19.47
C ASP A 155 10.09 3.13 -18.73
N GLU A 156 9.10 2.27 -18.97
CA GLU A 156 9.14 0.89 -18.53
C GLU A 156 10.26 0.15 -19.30
N PRO A 157 11.18 -0.56 -18.59
CA PRO A 157 12.42 -1.04 -19.20
C PRO A 157 12.34 -2.38 -19.94
N SER A 158 11.25 -3.16 -19.87
CA SER A 158 11.27 -4.59 -20.21
C SER A 158 10.13 -5.10 -21.10
N MET A 159 8.90 -4.61 -20.92
CA MET A 159 7.67 -5.15 -21.46
C MET A 159 6.73 -3.98 -21.85
N ALA A 160 6.91 -3.49 -23.08
CA ALA A 160 6.09 -2.49 -23.81
C ALA A 160 6.45 -1.00 -23.67
N GLU A 161 5.78 -0.18 -24.48
CA GLU A 161 5.75 1.28 -24.35
C GLU A 161 4.88 1.64 -23.14
N GLY A 162 5.49 2.24 -22.11
CA GLY A 162 4.79 2.58 -20.88
C GLY A 162 5.63 3.47 -19.98
N LYS A 163 4.98 4.08 -18.99
CA LYS A 163 5.63 4.94 -18.01
C LYS A 163 5.51 4.35 -16.61
N CYS A 164 6.58 4.38 -15.83
CA CYS A 164 6.61 3.91 -14.45
C CYS A 164 6.42 5.06 -13.47
N SER A 165 5.35 5.01 -12.67
CA SER A 165 5.20 5.81 -11.45
C SER A 165 6.21 5.39 -10.36
N VAL A 166 6.44 4.08 -10.27
CA VAL A 166 7.45 3.44 -9.45
C VAL A 166 8.12 2.37 -10.32
N SER A 167 9.45 2.44 -10.46
CA SER A 167 10.22 1.46 -11.24
C SER A 167 10.24 0.08 -10.55
N TRP A 168 10.63 -0.95 -11.29
CA TRP A 168 10.82 -2.31 -10.75
C TRP A 168 11.64 -2.32 -9.46
N HIS A 169 11.06 -2.95 -8.43
CA HIS A 169 11.69 -3.14 -7.13
C HIS A 169 11.07 -4.34 -6.42
N ALA A 170 11.71 -4.75 -5.33
CA ALA A 170 11.10 -5.56 -4.29
C ALA A 170 10.99 -4.69 -3.04
N ASP A 171 9.89 -4.84 -2.30
CA ASP A 171 9.68 -4.12 -1.06
C ASP A 171 10.75 -4.52 -0.03
N SER A 172 11.27 -3.51 0.67
CA SER A 172 12.38 -3.68 1.62
C SER A 172 11.88 -3.69 3.05
N SER A 173 12.66 -4.27 3.97
CA SER A 173 12.36 -4.21 5.41
C SER A 173 11.02 -4.85 5.82
N LEU A 174 10.53 -5.81 5.03
CA LEU A 174 9.39 -6.65 5.37
C LEU A 174 9.82 -7.88 6.19
N GLU A 175 8.91 -8.37 7.04
CA GLU A 175 9.07 -9.69 7.68
C GLU A 175 9.16 -10.79 6.62
N HIS A 176 9.96 -11.83 6.89
CA HIS A 176 10.08 -12.94 5.97
C HIS A 176 8.73 -13.62 5.73
N PHE A 177 8.36 -13.75 4.45
CA PHE A 177 7.11 -14.35 4.00
C PHE A 177 5.84 -13.60 4.43
N SER A 178 5.93 -12.36 4.91
CA SER A 178 4.73 -11.53 5.06
C SER A 178 4.11 -11.26 3.69
N THR A 179 2.79 -11.08 3.68
CA THR A 179 2.06 -10.68 2.47
C THR A 179 2.01 -9.16 2.34
N ILE A 180 1.59 -8.69 1.17
CA ILE A 180 1.29 -7.28 0.90
C ILE A 180 -0.13 -7.23 0.33
N ALA A 181 -0.96 -6.34 0.84
CA ALA A 181 -2.27 -6.03 0.26
C ALA A 181 -2.27 -4.59 -0.24
N VAL A 182 -2.88 -4.36 -1.41
CA VAL A 182 -2.96 -3.03 -2.04
C VAL A 182 -4.41 -2.72 -2.38
N TYR A 183 -4.92 -1.65 -1.81
CA TYR A 183 -6.18 -1.03 -2.24
C TYR A 183 -5.86 0.11 -3.21
N GLN A 184 -6.44 0.06 -4.41
CA GLN A 184 -6.17 1.04 -5.47
C GLN A 184 -7.42 1.88 -5.74
N VAL A 185 -7.24 3.20 -5.69
CA VAL A 185 -8.23 4.17 -6.18
C VAL A 185 -7.69 4.80 -7.44
N LEU A 186 -8.50 4.78 -8.50
CA LEU A 186 -8.25 5.55 -9.71
C LEU A 186 -9.21 6.73 -9.70
N ARG A 187 -8.67 7.95 -9.70
CA ARG A 187 -9.46 9.15 -9.86
C ARG A 187 -9.30 9.63 -11.28
N ASN A 188 -10.41 9.83 -11.96
CA ASN A 188 -10.42 10.64 -13.16
C ASN A 188 -10.38 12.09 -12.69
N ASP A 189 -9.21 12.72 -12.77
CA ASP A 189 -9.12 14.17 -12.71
C ASP A 189 -9.68 14.72 -14.04
N GLU A 190 -11.00 14.63 -14.25
CA GLU A 190 -11.68 15.58 -15.13
C GLU A 190 -11.82 16.88 -14.34
N ALA A 191 -10.77 17.68 -14.40
CA ALA A 191 -10.82 19.12 -14.09
C ALA A 191 -11.15 19.90 -15.37
#